data_AF-A0AA35SDY4-F1
#
_entry.id   AF-A0AA35SDY4-F1
#
_cell.length_a   1.000
_cell.length_b   1.000
_cell.length_c   1.000
_cell.angle_alpha   90.00
_cell.angle_beta   90.00
_cell.angle_gamma   90.00
#
_symmetry.space_group_name_H-M   'P 1'
#
loop_
_entity.id
_entity.type
_entity.pdbx_description
1 polymer ?
#
loop_
_entity_poly.entity_id
_entity_poly.type
_entity_poly.pdbx_seq_one_letter_code
_entity_poly.pdbx_strand_id
1 'polypeptide(L)'
;MEWWTHLWLNEGFATWIEYLCVDHTHPEYEIWTNFLSREYASAMSLDALASSHPIEVPVGPPSEVEEIFDAISYCKGSCVIRMLHEWIGQESFQKGLNTYLTTFAYKNASTGDLWAHLETTSGKPVADVMSTWTQQLGYPVITVEAKQEGGNRVLTLSQRKFCGDGNITGFESMLWKVPIVIATKGNPQAASLVLTEQSTTVTLEGVGEGDWVLVNLDRVGFYRVSYSSELFQSLTPALTSHTLSPRDRLGLQNDALPWLGQESW
;
A
#
# COMPACT_ATOMS: atom_id res chain seq x y z
N MET A 1 -15.34 -17.51 3.45
CA MET A 1 -14.80 -17.80 2.10
C MET A 1 -15.52 -18.98 1.45
N GLU A 2 -15.73 -18.95 0.13
CA GLU A 2 -16.28 -20.05 -0.70
C GLU A 2 -15.27 -21.19 -0.91
N TRP A 3 -14.01 -20.84 -1.11
CA TRP A 3 -12.91 -21.79 -1.28
C TRP A 3 -11.60 -21.21 -0.72
N TRP A 4 -10.55 -22.03 -0.63
CA TRP A 4 -9.24 -21.66 -0.10
C TRP A 4 -8.55 -20.54 -0.90
N THR A 5 -8.90 -20.36 -2.17
CA THR A 5 -8.48 -19.20 -2.98
C THR A 5 -8.82 -17.85 -2.34
N HIS A 6 -9.83 -17.81 -1.48
CA HIS A 6 -10.24 -16.61 -0.75
C HIS A 6 -9.84 -16.64 0.73
N LEU A 7 -8.85 -17.46 1.13
CA LEU A 7 -8.36 -17.58 2.53
C LEU A 7 -8.07 -16.22 3.16
N TRP A 8 -7.45 -15.33 2.39
CA TRP A 8 -7.08 -14.00 2.83
C TRP A 8 -8.27 -13.14 3.31
N LEU A 9 -9.50 -13.41 2.85
CA LEU A 9 -10.71 -12.74 3.35
C LEU A 9 -10.96 -13.00 4.83
N ASN A 10 -10.49 -14.14 5.33
CA ASN A 10 -10.52 -14.45 6.74
C ASN A 10 -9.25 -13.91 7.41
N GLU A 11 -8.09 -14.38 6.97
CA GLU A 11 -6.81 -14.17 7.68
C GLU A 11 -6.30 -12.74 7.59
N GLY A 12 -6.29 -12.15 6.38
CA GLY A 12 -5.87 -10.76 6.19
C GLY A 12 -6.78 -9.75 6.91
N PHE A 13 -8.10 -10.00 6.93
CA PHE A 13 -9.06 -9.20 7.68
C PHE A 13 -8.87 -9.34 9.19
N ALA A 14 -8.69 -10.57 9.69
CA ALA A 14 -8.45 -10.82 11.10
C ALA A 14 -7.16 -10.13 11.57
N THR A 15 -6.08 -10.24 10.80
CA THR A 15 -4.83 -9.52 11.08
C THR A 15 -5.05 -8.00 11.08
N TRP A 16 -5.70 -7.43 10.06
CA TRP A 16 -5.91 -5.97 10.02
C TRP A 16 -6.80 -5.46 11.17
N ILE A 17 -7.91 -6.14 11.46
CA ILE A 17 -8.87 -5.69 12.47
C ILE A 17 -8.29 -5.78 13.88
N GLU A 18 -7.35 -6.71 14.14
CA GLU A 18 -6.61 -6.78 15.40
C GLU A 18 -5.93 -5.43 15.71
N TYR A 19 -5.16 -4.90 14.76
CA TYR A 19 -4.47 -3.62 14.92
C TYR A 19 -5.45 -2.45 15.01
N LEU A 20 -6.51 -2.44 14.19
CA LEU A 20 -7.53 -1.38 14.24
C LEU A 20 -8.23 -1.32 15.61
N CYS A 21 -8.61 -2.48 16.17
CA CYS A 21 -9.26 -2.54 17.48
C CYS A 21 -8.31 -2.11 18.60
N VAL A 22 -7.06 -2.57 18.58
CA VAL A 22 -6.06 -2.18 19.60
C VAL A 22 -5.80 -0.68 19.55
N ASP A 23 -5.61 -0.10 18.36
CA ASP A 23 -5.42 1.34 18.19
C ASP A 23 -6.62 2.15 18.69
N HIS A 24 -7.83 1.65 18.47
CA HIS A 24 -9.05 2.30 18.97
C HIS A 24 -9.17 2.25 20.50
N THR A 25 -8.83 1.13 21.13
CA THR A 25 -8.98 0.94 22.59
C THR A 25 -7.78 1.41 23.41
N HIS A 26 -6.59 1.40 22.80
CA HIS A 26 -5.28 1.69 23.40
C HIS A 26 -4.40 2.51 22.43
N PRO A 27 -4.83 3.72 22.04
CA PRO A 27 -4.08 4.55 21.08
C PRO A 27 -2.65 4.88 21.56
N GLU A 28 -2.43 4.91 22.87
CA GLU A 28 -1.12 5.15 23.49
C GLU A 28 -0.05 4.09 23.14
N TYR A 29 -0.45 2.93 22.60
CA TYR A 29 0.48 1.88 22.19
C TYR A 29 1.14 2.15 20.84
N GLU A 30 0.61 3.08 20.03
CA GLU A 30 1.13 3.38 18.69
C GLU A 30 1.29 2.11 17.83
N ILE A 31 0.29 1.21 17.92
CA ILE A 31 0.39 -0.18 17.43
C ILE A 31 0.61 -0.25 15.91
N TRP A 32 0.24 0.79 15.16
CA TRP A 32 0.54 0.90 13.73
C TRP A 32 2.05 0.98 13.43
N THR A 33 2.88 1.47 14.35
CA THR A 33 4.35 1.38 14.21
C THR A 33 4.81 -0.07 14.32
N ASN A 34 4.14 -0.88 15.17
CA ASN A 34 4.38 -2.32 15.24
C ASN A 34 3.91 -3.04 13.97
N PHE A 35 2.73 -2.69 13.44
CA PHE A 35 2.22 -3.19 12.16
C PHE A 35 3.24 -3.00 11.03
N LEU A 36 3.85 -1.81 10.95
CA LEU A 36 4.84 -1.51 9.91
C LEU A 36 6.14 -2.32 10.05
N SER A 37 6.59 -2.56 11.28
CA SER A 37 7.83 -3.32 11.53
C SER A 37 7.63 -4.84 11.44
N ARG A 38 6.40 -5.33 11.58
CA ARG A 38 6.07 -6.77 11.54
C ARG A 38 5.39 -7.16 10.24
N GLU A 39 4.10 -6.85 10.11
CA GLU A 39 3.26 -7.31 9.00
C GLU A 39 3.74 -6.71 7.68
N TYR A 40 3.87 -5.39 7.62
CA TYR A 40 4.26 -4.70 6.39
C TYR A 40 5.67 -5.10 5.93
N ALA A 41 6.64 -5.15 6.85
CA ALA A 41 8.01 -5.55 6.54
C ALA A 41 8.11 -7.03 6.11
N SER A 42 7.37 -7.93 6.79
CA SER A 42 7.34 -9.36 6.44
C SER A 42 6.76 -9.58 5.04
N ALA A 43 5.60 -8.95 4.76
CA ALA A 43 4.97 -8.98 3.45
C ALA A 43 5.92 -8.44 2.36
N MET A 44 6.52 -7.26 2.57
CA MET A 44 7.44 -6.66 1.61
C MET A 44 8.68 -7.51 1.33
N SER A 45 9.20 -8.20 2.34
CA SER A 45 10.39 -9.06 2.20
C SER A 45 10.08 -10.30 1.37
N LEU A 46 8.95 -10.97 1.65
CA LEU A 46 8.56 -12.19 0.93
C LEU A 46 8.11 -11.88 -0.50
N ASP A 47 7.33 -10.81 -0.68
CA ASP A 47 6.72 -10.42 -1.95
C ASP A 47 7.71 -9.72 -2.91
N ALA A 48 8.92 -9.40 -2.43
CA ALA A 48 10.03 -8.95 -3.28
C ALA A 48 10.71 -10.10 -4.05
N LEU A 49 10.45 -11.37 -3.66
CA LEU A 49 11.06 -12.54 -4.28
C LEU A 49 10.32 -12.94 -5.56
N ALA A 50 11.05 -13.43 -6.57
CA ALA A 50 10.47 -13.96 -7.80
C ALA A 50 9.59 -15.22 -7.56
N SER A 51 9.81 -15.92 -6.45
CA SER A 51 9.05 -17.10 -6.03
C SER A 51 7.82 -16.79 -5.18
N SER A 52 7.45 -15.51 -5.02
CA SER A 52 6.20 -15.14 -4.35
C SER A 52 4.97 -15.55 -5.18
N HIS A 53 3.78 -15.27 -4.66
CA HIS A 53 2.51 -15.56 -5.31
C HIS A 53 1.49 -14.42 -5.12
N PRO A 54 0.45 -14.34 -5.95
CA PRO A 54 -0.69 -13.45 -5.71
C PRO A 54 -1.38 -13.77 -4.38
N ILE A 55 -2.16 -12.83 -3.83
CA ILE A 55 -2.99 -13.11 -2.65
C ILE A 55 -4.05 -14.18 -3.00
N GLU A 56 -4.64 -14.09 -4.19
CA GLU A 56 -5.59 -15.07 -4.70
C GLU A 56 -4.85 -16.15 -5.48
N VAL A 57 -4.67 -17.32 -4.86
CA VAL A 57 -4.07 -18.50 -5.49
C VAL A 57 -5.16 -19.54 -5.75
N PRO A 58 -5.32 -20.04 -6.99
CA PRO A 58 -6.14 -21.22 -7.25
C PRO A 58 -5.58 -22.42 -6.49
N VAL A 59 -6.31 -22.90 -5.48
CA VAL A 59 -5.91 -24.08 -4.70
C VAL A 59 -6.65 -25.29 -5.24
N GLY A 60 -5.91 -26.31 -5.68
CA GLY A 60 -6.48 -27.56 -6.16
C GLY A 60 -6.79 -28.51 -5.01
N PRO A 61 -6.00 -29.58 -4.82
CA PRO A 61 -6.19 -30.52 -3.72
C PRO A 61 -5.93 -29.88 -2.35
N PRO A 62 -6.58 -30.36 -1.27
CA PRO A 62 -6.40 -29.86 0.09
C PRO A 62 -4.95 -29.86 0.61
N SER A 63 -4.04 -30.65 0.02
CA SER A 63 -2.62 -30.66 0.41
C SER A 63 -1.89 -29.37 0.04
N GLU A 64 -2.35 -28.64 -0.98
CA GLU A 64 -1.78 -27.35 -1.40
C GLU A 64 -2.25 -26.20 -0.49
N VAL A 65 -3.21 -26.45 0.40
CA VAL A 65 -3.77 -25.43 1.29
C VAL A 65 -2.71 -24.90 2.25
N GLU A 66 -1.83 -25.75 2.78
CA GLU A 66 -0.77 -25.32 3.71
C GLU A 66 0.22 -24.34 3.06
N GLU A 67 0.34 -24.35 1.72
CA GLU A 67 1.26 -23.48 0.99
C GLU A 67 0.83 -22.01 1.00
N ILE A 68 -0.46 -21.74 1.23
CA ILE A 68 -1.01 -20.36 1.26
C ILE A 68 -1.21 -19.83 2.69
N PHE A 69 -0.85 -20.60 3.72
CA PHE A 69 -0.81 -20.13 5.12
C PHE A 69 0.51 -19.43 5.42
N ASP A 70 0.72 -18.29 4.78
CA ASP A 70 2.01 -17.58 4.81
C ASP A 70 1.86 -16.05 5.00
N ALA A 71 2.98 -15.32 4.93
CA ALA A 71 2.95 -13.87 5.10
C ALA A 71 2.22 -13.13 3.95
N ILE A 72 1.95 -13.76 2.80
CA ILE A 72 1.16 -13.13 1.75
C ILE A 72 -0.33 -13.12 2.15
N SER A 73 -0.91 -14.25 2.53
CA SER A 73 -2.33 -14.31 2.91
C SER A 73 -2.67 -13.46 4.15
N TYR A 74 -1.77 -13.43 5.14
CA TYR A 74 -1.95 -12.69 6.39
C TYR A 74 -1.46 -11.24 6.27
N CYS A 75 -0.16 -11.07 6.07
CA CYS A 75 0.50 -9.77 6.19
C CYS A 75 0.23 -8.89 4.95
N LYS A 76 0.41 -9.40 3.72
CA LYS A 76 0.08 -8.62 2.50
C LYS A 76 -1.43 -8.37 2.42
N GLY A 77 -2.25 -9.38 2.73
CA GLY A 77 -3.70 -9.25 2.84
C GLY A 77 -4.13 -8.09 3.74
N SER A 78 -3.60 -8.04 4.97
CA SER A 78 -3.90 -6.94 5.92
C SER A 78 -3.41 -5.56 5.44
N CYS A 79 -2.26 -5.50 4.76
CA CYS A 79 -1.75 -4.25 4.16
C CYS A 79 -2.68 -3.73 3.05
N VAL A 80 -3.16 -4.62 2.16
CA VAL A 80 -4.10 -4.26 1.09
C VAL A 80 -5.44 -3.79 1.66
N ILE A 81 -5.93 -4.43 2.74
CA ILE A 81 -7.17 -4.00 3.42
C ILE A 81 -7.00 -2.62 4.06
N ARG A 82 -5.87 -2.37 4.73
CA ARG A 82 -5.56 -1.06 5.31
C ARG A 82 -5.54 0.03 4.24
N MET A 83 -4.85 -0.23 3.12
CA MET A 83 -4.81 0.71 1.99
C MET A 83 -6.20 0.97 1.41
N LEU A 84 -7.02 -0.08 1.24
CA LEU A 84 -8.39 0.03 0.76
C LEU A 84 -9.27 0.85 1.72
N HIS A 85 -9.20 0.55 3.02
CA HIS A 85 -9.93 1.26 4.08
C HIS A 85 -9.67 2.77 4.01
N GLU A 86 -8.41 3.17 3.96
CA GLU A 86 -8.04 4.58 3.86
C GLU A 86 -8.45 5.21 2.51
N TRP A 87 -8.31 4.49 1.41
CA TRP A 87 -8.64 5.02 0.08
C TRP A 87 -10.13 5.28 -0.13
N ILE A 88 -11.00 4.40 0.39
CA ILE A 88 -12.46 4.56 0.25
C ILE A 88 -13.09 5.33 1.40
N GLY A 89 -12.37 5.48 2.51
CA GLY A 89 -12.81 6.18 3.72
C GLY A 89 -13.59 5.28 4.67
N GLN A 90 -13.39 5.54 5.97
CA GLN A 90 -13.92 4.74 7.08
C GLN A 90 -15.44 4.54 7.01
N GLU A 91 -16.22 5.59 6.73
CA GLU A 91 -17.69 5.50 6.71
C GLU A 91 -18.19 4.56 5.61
N SER A 92 -17.71 4.74 4.38
CA SER A 92 -18.05 3.89 3.24
C SER A 92 -17.57 2.45 3.44
N PHE A 93 -16.38 2.27 4.01
CA PHE A 93 -15.85 0.94 4.34
C PHE A 93 -16.72 0.24 5.38
N GLN A 94 -17.05 0.89 6.50
CA GLN A 94 -17.89 0.32 7.55
C GLN A 94 -19.28 -0.04 7.03
N LYS A 95 -19.90 0.84 6.24
CA LYS A 95 -21.20 0.58 5.63
C LYS A 95 -21.14 -0.61 4.67
N GLY A 96 -20.13 -0.66 3.80
CA GLY A 96 -19.96 -1.76 2.85
C GLY A 96 -19.74 -3.08 3.54
N LEU A 97 -18.85 -3.11 4.55
CA LEU A 97 -18.60 -4.29 5.37
C LEU A 97 -19.86 -4.76 6.12
N ASN A 98 -20.66 -3.84 6.67
CA ASN A 98 -21.93 -4.18 7.30
C ASN A 98 -22.89 -4.86 6.30
N THR A 99 -23.03 -4.30 5.09
CA THR A 99 -23.89 -4.90 4.06
C THR A 99 -23.38 -6.27 3.58
N TYR A 100 -22.06 -6.43 3.44
CA TYR A 100 -21.43 -7.69 3.08
C TYR A 100 -21.69 -8.77 4.15
N LEU A 101 -21.36 -8.47 5.41
CA LEU A 101 -21.52 -9.42 6.52
C LEU A 101 -22.98 -9.81 6.75
N THR A 102 -23.92 -8.88 6.58
CA THR A 102 -25.35 -9.17 6.71
C THR A 102 -25.90 -10.01 5.55
N THR A 103 -25.44 -9.76 4.33
CA THR A 103 -25.87 -10.49 3.12
C THR A 103 -25.37 -11.95 3.13
N PHE A 104 -24.11 -12.15 3.54
CA PHE A 104 -23.45 -13.45 3.59
C PHE A 104 -23.48 -14.11 4.97
N ALA A 105 -24.30 -13.61 5.89
CA ALA A 105 -24.47 -14.19 7.21
C ALA A 105 -24.83 -15.69 7.09
N TYR A 106 -24.04 -16.54 7.75
CA TYR A 106 -24.17 -18.01 7.74
C TYR A 106 -24.01 -18.65 6.35
N LYS A 107 -23.33 -17.97 5.42
CA LYS A 107 -23.01 -18.44 4.07
C LYS A 107 -21.53 -18.22 3.76
N ASN A 108 -21.15 -18.60 2.54
CA ASN A 108 -19.83 -18.37 1.99
C ASN A 108 -19.83 -17.15 1.05
N ALA A 109 -18.66 -16.60 0.79
CA ALA A 109 -18.46 -15.44 -0.08
C ALA A 109 -17.09 -15.52 -0.76
N SER A 110 -16.99 -14.88 -1.92
CA SER A 110 -15.78 -14.72 -2.72
C SER A 110 -15.17 -13.32 -2.56
N THR A 111 -13.95 -13.11 -3.07
CA THR A 111 -13.32 -11.79 -3.12
C THR A 111 -14.17 -10.78 -3.90
N GLY A 112 -14.80 -11.23 -5.00
CA GLY A 112 -15.66 -10.38 -5.83
C GLY A 112 -16.92 -9.89 -5.11
N ASP A 113 -17.48 -10.70 -4.20
CA ASP A 113 -18.61 -10.31 -3.38
C ASP A 113 -18.26 -9.13 -2.46
N LEU A 114 -17.10 -9.19 -1.78
CA LEU A 114 -16.62 -8.10 -0.95
C LEU A 114 -16.45 -6.81 -1.76
N TRP A 115 -15.84 -6.90 -2.95
CA TRP A 115 -15.65 -5.75 -3.84
C TRP A 115 -16.96 -5.11 -4.23
N ALA A 116 -17.97 -5.89 -4.63
CA ALA A 116 -19.27 -5.36 -5.04
C ALA A 116 -19.95 -4.54 -3.93
N HIS A 117 -19.86 -5.01 -2.67
CA HIS A 117 -20.42 -4.29 -1.53
C HIS A 117 -19.66 -3.00 -1.21
N LEU A 118 -18.32 -3.02 -1.22
CA LEU A 118 -17.50 -1.83 -0.95
C LEU A 118 -17.59 -0.80 -2.09
N GLU A 119 -17.69 -1.24 -3.35
CA GLU A 119 -17.89 -0.40 -4.52
C GLU A 119 -19.23 0.34 -4.44
N THR A 120 -20.29 -0.37 -4.09
CA THR A 120 -21.65 0.20 -3.94
C THR A 120 -21.70 1.31 -2.88
N THR A 121 -20.99 1.16 -1.76
CA THR A 121 -21.04 2.14 -0.65
C THR A 121 -20.04 3.27 -0.77
N SER A 122 -18.95 3.09 -1.52
CA SER A 122 -17.92 4.12 -1.73
C SER A 122 -18.11 4.92 -3.01
N GLY A 123 -18.80 4.37 -4.01
CA GLY A 123 -18.88 4.96 -5.35
C GLY A 123 -17.53 4.98 -6.09
N LYS A 124 -16.52 4.27 -5.58
CA LYS A 124 -15.19 4.14 -6.17
C LYS A 124 -15.07 2.77 -6.86
N PRO A 125 -14.24 2.65 -7.91
CA PRO A 125 -14.09 1.40 -8.66
C PRO A 125 -13.21 0.40 -7.88
N VAL A 126 -13.75 -0.14 -6.77
CA VAL A 126 -13.02 -0.99 -5.82
C VAL A 126 -12.56 -2.27 -6.49
N ALA A 127 -13.44 -2.94 -7.25
CA ALA A 127 -13.10 -4.19 -7.91
C ALA A 127 -11.94 -3.99 -8.90
N ASP A 128 -12.03 -2.93 -9.69
CA ASP A 128 -11.06 -2.57 -10.72
C ASP A 128 -9.67 -2.28 -10.13
N VAL A 129 -9.60 -1.54 -9.02
CA VAL A 129 -8.34 -1.19 -8.35
C VAL A 129 -7.79 -2.39 -7.59
N MET A 130 -8.59 -3.00 -6.72
CA MET A 130 -8.11 -4.02 -5.78
C MET A 130 -7.79 -5.37 -6.43
N SER A 131 -8.39 -5.69 -7.58
CA SER A 131 -8.00 -6.90 -8.33
C SER A 131 -6.53 -6.87 -8.75
N THR A 132 -5.96 -5.68 -9.03
CA THR A 132 -4.53 -5.56 -9.35
C THR A 132 -3.61 -5.89 -8.16
N TRP A 133 -4.13 -5.80 -6.94
CA TRP A 133 -3.40 -6.08 -5.70
C TRP A 133 -3.55 -7.52 -5.22
N THR A 134 -4.69 -8.15 -5.51
CA THR A 134 -4.97 -9.52 -5.06
C THR A 134 -4.57 -10.58 -6.08
N GLN A 135 -4.67 -10.28 -7.38
CA GLN A 135 -4.46 -11.26 -8.46
C GLN A 135 -3.06 -11.23 -9.08
N GLN A 136 -2.21 -10.30 -8.66
CA GLN A 136 -0.82 -10.19 -9.11
C GLN A 136 0.16 -10.41 -7.95
N LEU A 137 1.29 -11.04 -8.24
CA LEU A 137 2.38 -11.23 -7.28
C LEU A 137 3.26 -9.96 -7.21
N GLY A 138 3.87 -9.70 -6.06
CA GLY A 138 4.69 -8.52 -5.84
C GLY A 138 3.90 -7.24 -5.59
N TYR A 139 4.66 -6.15 -5.57
CA TYR A 139 4.19 -4.78 -5.35
C TYR A 139 5.05 -3.79 -6.14
N PRO A 140 4.54 -2.57 -6.39
CA PRO A 140 5.31 -1.56 -7.12
C PRO A 140 6.28 -0.80 -6.22
N VAL A 141 7.36 -0.31 -6.84
CA VAL A 141 8.06 0.88 -6.38
C VAL A 141 7.57 2.07 -7.19
N ILE A 142 7.29 3.18 -6.51
CA ILE A 142 6.94 4.47 -7.10
C ILE A 142 8.18 5.37 -7.07
N THR A 143 8.74 5.65 -8.25
CA THR A 143 9.81 6.64 -8.40
C THR A 143 9.20 8.04 -8.48
N VAL A 144 9.75 8.95 -7.70
CA VAL A 144 9.32 10.35 -7.58
C VAL A 144 10.46 11.25 -8.01
N GLU A 145 10.23 11.96 -9.11
CA GLU A 145 11.09 13.04 -9.57
C GLU A 145 10.33 14.36 -9.44
N ALA A 146 11.04 15.46 -9.24
CA ALA A 146 10.41 16.76 -9.14
C ALA A 146 11.17 17.84 -9.91
N LYS A 147 10.39 18.79 -10.43
CA LYS A 147 10.90 19.98 -11.09
C LYS A 147 10.16 21.20 -10.56
N GLN A 148 10.90 22.29 -10.34
CA GLN A 148 10.29 23.57 -10.01
C GLN A 148 9.78 24.25 -11.29
N GLU A 149 8.50 24.66 -11.29
CA GLU A 149 7.90 25.42 -12.39
C GLU A 149 7.20 26.67 -11.81
N GLY A 150 7.93 27.79 -11.82
CA GLY A 150 7.50 29.02 -11.17
C GLY A 150 7.32 28.81 -9.66
N GLY A 151 6.13 29.14 -9.14
CA GLY A 151 5.79 28.94 -7.73
C GLY A 151 5.33 27.52 -7.38
N ASN A 152 5.31 26.59 -8.34
CA ASN A 152 4.77 25.25 -8.16
C ASN A 152 5.84 24.17 -8.26
N ARG A 153 5.58 23.02 -7.63
CA ARG A 153 6.39 21.81 -7.71
C ARG A 153 5.66 20.80 -8.59
N VAL A 154 6.24 20.45 -9.74
CA VAL A 154 5.69 19.40 -10.62
C VAL A 154 6.39 18.09 -10.31
N LEU A 155 5.63 17.09 -9.89
CA LEU A 155 6.12 15.74 -9.60
C LEU A 155 5.84 14.83 -10.80
N THR A 156 6.84 14.06 -11.21
CA THR A 156 6.66 12.91 -12.09
C THR A 156 6.67 11.66 -11.23
N LEU A 157 5.56 10.92 -11.24
CA LEU A 157 5.41 9.66 -10.53
C LEU A 157 5.45 8.54 -11.56
N SER A 158 6.35 7.57 -11.40
CA SER A 158 6.36 6.38 -12.24
C SER A 158 6.37 5.12 -11.39
N GLN A 159 5.69 4.08 -11.86
CA GLN A 159 5.65 2.78 -11.18
C GLN A 159 6.42 1.72 -11.96
N ARG A 160 6.93 0.73 -11.25
CA ARG A 160 7.39 -0.56 -11.79
C ARG A 160 7.35 -1.60 -10.69
N LYS A 161 7.30 -2.89 -11.03
CA LYS A 161 7.44 -3.96 -10.02
C LYS A 161 8.77 -3.82 -9.28
N PHE A 162 8.72 -3.95 -7.95
CA PHE A 162 9.91 -4.10 -7.13
C PHE A 162 10.36 -5.57 -7.10
N CYS A 163 11.65 -5.81 -7.33
CA CYS A 163 12.30 -7.11 -7.21
C CYS A 163 13.53 -6.94 -6.31
N GLY A 164 13.65 -7.76 -5.27
CA GLY A 164 14.74 -7.62 -4.28
C GLY A 164 16.13 -7.88 -4.85
N ASP A 165 16.23 -8.66 -5.93
CA ASP A 165 17.46 -8.94 -6.68
C ASP A 165 17.71 -7.93 -7.82
N GLY A 166 16.82 -6.97 -8.03
CA GLY A 166 16.86 -5.99 -9.12
C GLY A 166 16.47 -6.54 -10.49
N ASN A 167 16.16 -7.84 -10.62
CA ASN A 167 15.82 -8.43 -11.91
C ASN A 167 14.32 -8.28 -12.22
N ILE A 168 14.02 -7.39 -13.16
CA ILE A 168 12.63 -7.14 -13.60
C ILE A 168 12.23 -7.94 -14.85
N THR A 169 13.10 -8.82 -15.35
CA THR A 169 12.86 -9.57 -16.59
C THR A 169 11.58 -10.39 -16.49
N GLY A 170 10.65 -10.18 -17.42
CA GLY A 170 9.34 -10.85 -17.44
C GLY A 170 8.25 -10.17 -16.60
N PHE A 171 8.57 -9.06 -15.93
CA PHE A 171 7.63 -8.29 -15.11
C PHE A 171 7.49 -6.82 -15.55
N GLU A 172 8.04 -6.45 -16.71
CA GLU A 172 8.17 -5.06 -17.17
C GLU A 172 6.81 -4.39 -17.44
N SER A 173 5.81 -5.18 -17.83
CA SER A 173 4.45 -4.71 -18.14
C SER A 173 3.50 -4.78 -16.94
N MET A 174 3.94 -5.25 -15.77
CA MET A 174 3.09 -5.33 -14.58
C MET A 174 2.81 -3.93 -14.04
N LEU A 175 1.52 -3.60 -13.98
CA LEU A 175 1.01 -2.34 -13.46
C LEU A 175 0.01 -2.61 -12.33
N TRP A 176 0.05 -1.73 -11.34
CA TRP A 176 -0.94 -1.66 -10.28
C TRP A 176 -1.76 -0.40 -10.45
N LYS A 177 -3.01 -0.44 -10.00
CA LYS A 177 -3.80 0.77 -9.79
C LYS A 177 -3.52 1.23 -8.37
N VAL A 178 -2.66 2.24 -8.23
CA VAL A 178 -2.08 2.62 -6.93
C VAL A 178 -2.77 3.86 -6.37
N PRO A 179 -3.55 3.76 -5.27
CA PRO A 179 -4.00 4.93 -4.54
C PRO A 179 -2.80 5.64 -3.92
N ILE A 180 -2.52 6.85 -4.39
CA ILE A 180 -1.40 7.67 -3.92
C ILE A 180 -1.94 8.88 -3.17
N VAL A 181 -1.37 9.12 -2.00
CA VAL A 181 -1.51 10.36 -1.24
C VAL A 181 -0.14 11.02 -1.12
N ILE A 182 -0.12 12.33 -1.38
CA ILE A 182 1.07 13.17 -1.31
C ILE A 182 0.85 14.21 -0.23
N ALA A 183 1.75 14.26 0.74
CA ALA A 183 1.78 15.21 1.83
C ALA A 183 2.92 16.22 1.62
N THR A 184 2.70 17.44 2.09
CA THR A 184 3.71 18.49 2.18
C THR A 184 3.63 19.17 3.55
N LYS A 185 4.56 20.09 3.80
CA LYS A 185 4.58 20.86 5.04
C LYS A 185 3.25 21.61 5.26
N GLY A 186 2.51 21.19 6.28
CA GLY A 186 1.23 21.81 6.67
C GLY A 186 0.02 21.36 5.85
N ASN A 187 0.19 20.49 4.85
CA ASN A 187 -0.91 19.88 4.10
C ASN A 187 -0.71 18.36 3.98
N PRO A 188 -1.35 17.54 4.84
CA PRO A 188 -1.20 16.08 4.84
C PRO A 188 -1.81 15.41 3.60
N GLN A 189 -2.64 16.12 2.83
CA GLN A 189 -3.26 15.62 1.61
C GLN A 189 -3.16 16.68 0.49
N ALA A 190 -1.92 17.10 0.20
CA ALA A 190 -1.63 18.07 -0.85
C ALA A 190 -2.08 17.60 -2.23
N ALA A 191 -2.01 16.30 -2.50
CA ALA A 191 -2.64 15.67 -3.66
C ALA A 191 -3.08 14.24 -3.35
N SER A 192 -4.10 13.77 -4.06
CA SER A 192 -4.52 12.38 -4.04
C SER A 192 -5.00 11.94 -5.43
N LEU A 193 -4.57 10.75 -5.86
CA LEU A 193 -4.90 10.19 -7.17
C LEU A 193 -4.83 8.66 -7.13
N VAL A 194 -5.30 8.01 -8.19
CA VAL A 194 -5.00 6.60 -8.47
C VAL A 194 -4.08 6.57 -9.69
N LEU A 195 -2.83 6.13 -9.51
CA LEU A 195 -1.90 5.93 -10.62
C LEU A 195 -2.30 4.64 -11.36
N THR A 196 -2.82 4.77 -12.57
CA THR A 196 -3.24 3.63 -13.42
C THR A 196 -2.22 3.30 -14.51
N GLU A 197 -1.53 4.32 -15.00
CA GLU A 197 -0.53 4.20 -16.06
C GLU A 197 0.88 3.96 -15.49
N GLN A 198 1.85 3.68 -16.36
CA GLN A 198 3.26 3.57 -16.00
C GLN A 198 3.78 4.84 -15.32
N SER A 199 3.32 6.01 -15.77
CA SER A 199 3.77 7.31 -15.28
C SER A 199 2.67 8.36 -15.37
N THR A 200 2.69 9.31 -14.45
CA THR A 200 1.82 10.50 -14.46
C THR A 200 2.54 11.70 -13.86
N THR A 201 1.93 12.89 -14.02
CA THR A 201 2.43 14.11 -13.41
C THR A 201 1.40 14.69 -12.45
N VAL A 202 1.89 15.28 -11.36
CA VAL A 202 1.06 15.94 -10.33
C VAL A 202 1.68 17.29 -10.02
N THR A 203 0.90 18.36 -10.17
CA THR A 203 1.33 19.71 -9.82
C THR A 203 0.90 20.03 -8.39
N LEU A 204 1.87 20.38 -7.54
CA LEU A 204 1.64 20.90 -6.20
C LEU A 204 1.79 22.42 -6.21
N GLU A 205 0.70 23.12 -5.89
CA GLU A 205 0.65 24.57 -5.89
C GLU A 205 1.34 25.17 -4.65
N GLY A 206 2.17 26.20 -4.86
CA GLY A 206 2.82 26.92 -3.76
C GLY A 206 3.87 26.13 -2.98
N VAL A 207 4.33 25.01 -3.52
CA VAL A 207 5.40 24.18 -2.92
C VAL A 207 6.73 24.60 -3.53
N GLY A 208 7.65 25.07 -2.69
CA GLY A 208 8.99 25.49 -3.09
C GLY A 208 9.97 24.32 -3.21
N GLU A 209 11.15 24.60 -3.76
CA GLU A 209 12.20 23.60 -3.96
C GLU A 209 12.78 23.04 -2.65
N GLY A 210 12.79 23.84 -1.58
CA GLY A 210 13.24 23.44 -0.25
C GLY A 210 12.15 22.83 0.63
N ASP A 211 10.90 22.80 0.17
CA ASP A 211 9.82 22.16 0.91
C ASP A 211 9.85 20.65 0.70
N TRP A 212 9.68 19.90 1.78
CA TRP A 212 9.62 18.46 1.69
C TRP A 212 8.30 18.01 1.07
N VAL A 213 8.39 16.94 0.29
CA VAL A 213 7.26 16.22 -0.31
C VAL A 213 7.37 14.78 0.14
N LEU A 214 6.31 14.27 0.75
CA LEU A 214 6.23 12.88 1.20
C LEU A 214 5.10 12.17 0.47
N VAL A 215 5.45 11.15 -0.29
CA VAL A 215 4.50 10.22 -0.91
C VAL A 215 4.30 9.02 0.02
N ASN A 216 3.05 8.53 0.09
CA ASN A 216 2.65 7.42 0.96
C ASN A 216 2.72 7.77 2.46
N LEU A 217 2.02 8.84 2.85
CA LEU A 217 1.90 9.26 4.25
C LEU A 217 1.47 8.09 5.16
N ASP A 218 2.15 7.96 6.29
CA ASP A 218 1.99 6.90 7.30
C ASP A 218 2.14 5.46 6.76
N ARG A 219 2.69 5.32 5.56
CA ARG A 219 2.91 4.02 4.88
C ARG A 219 1.63 3.20 4.83
N VAL A 220 0.53 3.87 4.46
CA VAL A 220 -0.79 3.25 4.29
C VAL A 220 -0.81 2.37 3.06
N GLY A 221 -0.27 2.85 1.94
CA GLY A 221 -0.21 2.12 0.69
C GLY A 221 0.87 1.04 0.71
N PHE A 222 0.59 -0.13 0.14
CA PHE A 222 1.53 -1.25 0.08
C PHE A 222 2.49 -1.12 -1.11
N TYR A 223 3.36 -0.13 -1.07
CA TYR A 223 4.35 0.12 -2.12
C TYR A 223 5.55 0.87 -1.57
N ARG A 224 6.70 0.72 -2.25
CA ARG A 224 7.92 1.46 -1.93
C ARG A 224 7.93 2.81 -2.63
N VAL A 225 8.63 3.78 -2.07
CA VAL A 225 8.88 5.05 -2.73
C VAL A 225 10.37 5.24 -2.92
N SER A 226 10.78 5.56 -4.16
CA SER A 226 12.14 5.97 -4.50
C SER A 226 12.12 7.46 -4.85
N TYR A 227 12.88 8.26 -4.10
CA TYR A 227 13.00 9.70 -4.34
C TYR A 227 14.31 9.98 -5.07
N SER A 228 14.33 11.01 -5.93
CA SER A 228 15.60 11.60 -6.36
C SER A 228 16.41 12.09 -5.17
N SER A 229 17.74 12.13 -5.29
CA SER A 229 18.64 12.64 -4.24
C SER A 229 18.20 14.00 -3.68
N GLU A 230 17.77 14.93 -4.53
CA GLU A 230 17.35 16.27 -4.13
C GLU A 230 16.08 16.25 -3.28
N LEU A 231 15.09 15.44 -3.66
CA LEU A 231 13.85 15.26 -2.90
C LEU A 231 14.10 14.53 -1.58
N PHE A 232 14.96 13.52 -1.59
CA PHE A 232 15.30 12.82 -0.35
C PHE A 232 16.02 13.75 0.63
N GLN A 233 16.93 14.59 0.13
CA GLN A 233 17.61 15.60 0.95
C GLN A 233 16.64 16.63 1.53
N SER A 234 15.59 17.03 0.82
CA SER A 234 14.60 17.98 1.35
C SER A 234 13.80 17.43 2.54
N LEU A 235 13.73 16.11 2.73
CA LEU A 235 13.15 15.47 3.92
C LEU A 235 14.05 15.56 5.17
N THR A 236 15.34 15.84 5.02
CA THR A 236 16.33 15.84 6.13
C THR A 236 15.97 16.76 7.30
N PRO A 237 15.53 18.01 7.08
CA PRO A 237 15.10 18.88 8.19
C PRO A 237 13.91 18.29 8.95
N ALA A 238 12.96 17.66 8.26
CA ALA A 238 11.77 17.06 8.87
C ALA A 238 12.12 15.76 9.63
N LEU A 239 13.11 15.01 9.14
CA LEU A 239 13.68 13.85 9.82
C LEU A 239 14.43 14.23 11.10
N THR A 240 15.29 15.24 11.05
CA THR A 240 16.13 15.69 12.18
C THR A 240 15.35 16.42 13.26
N SER A 241 14.32 17.18 12.89
CA SER A 241 13.41 17.85 13.83
C SER A 241 12.27 16.97 14.35
N HIS A 242 12.22 15.70 13.90
CA HIS A 242 11.20 14.72 14.29
C HIS A 242 9.75 15.17 13.97
N THR A 243 9.55 16.03 12.97
CA THR A 243 8.20 16.47 12.55
C THR A 243 7.45 15.41 11.76
N LEU A 244 8.17 14.50 11.09
CA LEU A 244 7.55 13.32 10.47
C LEU A 244 7.16 12.30 11.54
N SER A 245 6.06 11.57 11.32
CA SER A 245 5.59 10.56 12.27
C SER A 245 6.62 9.43 12.43
N PRO A 246 6.63 8.68 13.55
CA PRO A 246 7.46 7.48 13.68
C PRO A 246 7.27 6.49 12.52
N ARG A 247 6.05 6.37 12.00
CA ARG A 247 5.67 5.52 10.86
C ARG A 247 6.35 5.97 9.58
N ASP A 248 6.34 7.27 9.28
CA ASP A 248 6.99 7.83 8.11
C ASP A 248 8.51 7.68 8.16
N ARG A 249 9.12 7.94 9.33
CA ARG A 249 10.55 7.79 9.53
C ARG A 249 11.00 6.34 9.33
N LEU A 250 10.28 5.37 9.92
CA LEU A 250 10.53 3.94 9.73
C LEU A 250 10.36 3.54 8.27
N GLY A 251 9.31 4.03 7.61
CA GLY A 251 9.07 3.76 6.20
C GLY A 251 10.16 4.31 5.29
N LEU A 252 10.63 5.54 5.53
CA LEU A 252 11.73 6.15 4.75
C LEU A 252 13.03 5.36 4.91
N GLN A 253 13.31 4.90 6.14
CA GLN A 253 14.44 4.00 6.37
C GLN A 253 14.28 2.70 5.58
N ASN A 254 13.11 2.05 5.67
CA ASN A 254 12.83 0.80 4.96
C ASN A 254 12.90 0.94 3.43
N ASP A 255 12.42 2.06 2.89
CA ASP A 255 12.48 2.38 1.45
C ASP A 255 13.90 2.60 0.95
N ALA A 256 14.79 3.12 1.81
CA ALA A 256 16.18 3.36 1.44
C ALA A 256 17.05 2.12 1.43
N LEU A 257 16.80 1.15 2.33
CA LEU A 257 17.65 -0.03 2.48
C LEU A 257 17.99 -0.77 1.16
N PRO A 258 17.02 -1.05 0.24
CA PRO A 258 17.32 -1.81 -0.98
C PRO A 258 18.30 -1.14 -1.94
N TRP A 259 18.45 0.17 -1.87
CA TRP A 259 19.32 0.93 -2.76
C TRP A 259 20.71 1.17 -2.15
N LEU A 260 20.90 0.84 -0.87
CA LEU A 260 22.21 0.94 -0.22
C LEU A 260 23.15 -0.10 -0.87
N GLY A 261 24.11 0.38 -1.66
CA GLY A 261 25.06 -0.45 -2.40
C GLY A 261 24.88 -0.44 -3.92
N GLN A 262 23.84 0.21 -4.44
CA GLN A 262 23.76 0.56 -5.86
C GLN A 262 24.34 1.98 -6.05
N GLU A 263 25.20 2.16 -7.06
CA GLU A 263 25.99 3.40 -7.26
C GLU A 263 25.18 4.67 -7.59
N SER A 264 23.85 4.62 -7.57
CA SER A 264 22.99 5.75 -7.91
C SER A 264 21.91 5.95 -6.86
N TRP A 265 22.14 6.96 -6.03
CA TRP A 265 21.16 7.73 -5.29
C TRP A 265 21.18 9.15 -5.83
#